data_AF-A0A1V2QIJ1-F1
#
_entry.id   AF-A0A1V2QIJ1-F1
#
_cell.length_a   1.000
_cell.length_b   1.000
_cell.length_c   1.000
_cell.angle_alpha   90.00
_cell.angle_beta   90.00
_cell.angle_gamma   90.00
#
_symmetry.space_group_name_H-M   'P 1'
#
loop_
_entity.id
_entity.type
_entity.pdbx_description
1 polymer ?
#
loop_
_entity_poly.entity_id
_entity_poly.type
_entity_poly.pdbx_seq_one_letter_code
_entity_poly.pdbx_strand_id
1 'polypeptide(L)'
;MNHYGLQAKEHWQKDRPQEYARLEDPEAYFTQVGEDLEERIDQRRLALEATAPSTSSYLANVAALNTAWQTAESEVLREYFGEDETGPETTPE
;
A
#
# COMPACT_ATOMS: atom_id res chain seq x y z
N MET A 1 -1.43 13.57 -7.41
CA MET A 1 -0.78 12.69 -6.41
C MET A 1 -1.71 12.47 -5.22
N ASN A 2 -1.98 11.21 -4.88
CA ASN A 2 -2.75 10.84 -3.69
C ASN A 2 -1.84 10.67 -2.45
N HIS A 3 -2.43 10.22 -1.33
CA HIS A 3 -1.70 10.07 -0.08
C HIS A 3 -0.57 9.02 -0.17
N TYR A 4 -0.82 7.89 -0.84
CA TYR A 4 0.18 6.84 -1.05
C TYR A 4 1.39 7.31 -1.87
N GLY A 5 1.13 8.07 -2.95
CA GLY A 5 2.19 8.67 -3.76
C GLY A 5 3.05 9.64 -2.96
N LEU A 6 2.45 10.42 -2.05
CA LEU A 6 3.21 11.30 -1.15
C LEU A 6 4.07 10.49 -0.18
N GLN A 7 3.54 9.44 0.44
CA GLN A 7 4.31 8.58 1.34
C GLN A 7 5.47 7.88 0.61
N ALA A 8 5.23 7.38 -0.60
CA ALA A 8 6.26 6.77 -1.45
C ALA A 8 7.38 7.77 -1.79
N LYS A 9 7.00 9.01 -2.12
CA LYS A 9 7.93 10.12 -2.36
C LYS A 9 8.78 10.43 -1.14
N GLU A 10 8.16 10.61 0.03
CA GLU A 10 8.87 10.91 1.28
C GLU A 10 9.84 9.78 1.67
N HIS A 11 9.42 8.52 1.49
CA HIS A 11 10.28 7.35 1.70
C HIS A 11 11.49 7.38 0.77
N TRP A 12 11.29 7.55 -0.54
CA TRP A 12 12.38 7.64 -1.51
C TRP A 12 13.32 8.81 -1.25
N GLN A 13 12.81 9.97 -0.81
CA GLN A 13 13.65 11.10 -0.44
C GLN A 13 14.56 10.79 0.76
N LYS A 14 14.09 9.98 1.71
CA LYS A 14 14.83 9.62 2.92
C LYS A 14 15.80 8.47 2.69
N ASP A 15 15.33 7.40 2.08
CA ASP A 15 16.05 6.12 1.97
C ASP A 15 16.82 6.00 0.65
N ARG A 16 16.39 6.71 -0.42
CA ARG A 16 17.01 6.67 -1.76
C ARG A 16 17.14 8.04 -2.42
N PRO A 17 17.79 9.04 -1.76
CA PRO A 17 17.89 10.39 -2.29
C PRO A 17 18.62 10.48 -3.64
N GLN A 18 19.53 9.54 -3.92
CA GLN A 18 20.26 9.49 -5.20
C GLN A 18 19.36 9.06 -6.36
N GLU A 19 18.50 8.06 -6.15
CA GLU A 19 17.54 7.60 -7.16
C GLU A 19 16.45 8.66 -7.36
N TYR A 20 15.96 9.26 -6.26
CA TYR A 20 15.02 10.38 -6.33
C TYR A 20 15.57 11.55 -7.15
N ALA A 21 16.86 11.90 -6.99
CA ALA A 21 17.50 12.98 -7.75
C ALA A 21 17.73 12.67 -9.23
N ARG A 22 17.63 11.40 -9.65
CA ARG A 22 17.72 10.98 -11.06
C ARG A 22 16.38 11.03 -11.78
N LEU A 23 15.27 11.12 -11.04
CA LEU A 23 13.95 11.26 -11.64
C LEU A 23 13.82 12.64 -12.30
N GLU A 24 13.46 12.64 -13.58
CA GLU A 24 13.28 13.87 -14.35
C GLU A 24 11.99 14.60 -13.93
N ASP A 25 10.92 13.84 -13.66
CA ASP A 25 9.67 14.33 -13.10
C ASP A 25 9.21 13.44 -11.94
N PRO A 26 9.72 13.68 -10.71
CA PRO A 26 9.33 12.89 -9.56
C PRO A 26 7.84 13.05 -9.23
N GLU A 27 7.22 14.19 -9.53
CA GLU A 27 5.82 14.43 -9.17
C GLU A 27 4.87 13.60 -10.04
N ALA A 28 5.15 13.50 -11.34
CA ALA A 28 4.42 12.60 -12.24
C ALA A 28 4.65 11.12 -11.89
N TYR A 29 5.90 10.73 -11.61
CA TYR A 29 6.23 9.35 -11.23
C TYR A 29 5.49 8.92 -9.96
N PHE A 30 5.59 9.70 -8.88
CA PHE A 30 4.93 9.35 -7.62
C PHE A 30 3.41 9.54 -7.67
N THR A 31 2.88 10.35 -8.59
CA THR A 31 1.43 10.37 -8.87
C THR A 31 0.99 9.03 -9.43
N GLN A 32 1.69 8.49 -10.44
CA GLN A 32 1.38 7.19 -11.03
C GLN A 32 1.54 6.04 -10.03
N VAL A 33 2.64 6.04 -9.26
CA VAL A 33 2.86 5.06 -8.19
C VAL A 33 1.71 5.10 -7.18
N GLY A 34 1.30 6.30 -6.77
CA GLY A 34 0.20 6.46 -5.85
C GLY A 34 -1.11 5.89 -6.39
N GLU A 35 -1.45 6.18 -7.66
CA GLU A 35 -2.64 5.66 -8.33
C GLU A 35 -2.60 4.13 -8.46
N ASP A 36 -1.44 3.55 -8.81
CA ASP A 36 -1.24 2.10 -8.87
C ASP A 36 -1.42 1.44 -7.51
N LEU A 37 -0.86 2.02 -6.44
CA LEU A 37 -1.04 1.52 -5.07
C LEU A 37 -2.51 1.55 -4.64
N GLU A 38 -3.21 2.65 -4.93
CA GLU A 38 -4.63 2.78 -4.63
C GLU A 38 -5.46 1.71 -5.36
N GLU A 39 -5.19 1.49 -6.65
CA GLU A 39 -5.88 0.46 -7.43
C GLU A 39 -5.61 -0.94 -6.88
N ARG A 40 -4.36 -1.26 -6.52
CA ARG A 40 -4.01 -2.55 -5.89
C ARG A 40 -4.72 -2.75 -4.56
N ILE A 41 -4.78 -1.72 -3.72
CA ILE A 41 -5.49 -1.77 -2.43
C ILE A 41 -6.96 -2.04 -2.68
N ASP A 42 -7.59 -1.36 -3.63
CA ASP A 42 -9.00 -1.58 -3.95
C ASP A 42 -9.26 -2.99 -4.49
N GLN A 43 -8.42 -3.50 -5.38
CA GLN A 43 -8.53 -4.88 -5.89
C GLN A 43 -8.40 -5.91 -4.75
N ARG A 44 -7.43 -5.72 -3.86
CA ARG A 44 -7.16 -6.64 -2.74
C ARG A 44 -8.26 -6.57 -1.69
N ARG A 45 -8.76 -5.36 -1.41
CA ARG A 45 -9.94 -5.14 -0.58
C ARG A 45 -11.15 -5.87 -1.13
N LEU A 46 -11.46 -5.72 -2.42
CA LEU A 46 -12.59 -6.41 -3.06
C LEU A 46 -12.44 -7.93 -2.95
N ALA A 47 -11.23 -8.46 -3.11
CA ALA A 47 -10.97 -9.89 -2.92
C ALA A 47 -11.22 -10.34 -1.47
N LEU A 48 -10.76 -9.56 -0.48
CA LEU A 48 -10.99 -9.84 0.94
C LEU A 48 -12.49 -9.77 1.29
N GLU A 49 -13.19 -8.74 0.81
CA GLU A 49 -14.63 -8.58 0.99
C GLU A 49 -15.42 -9.75 0.39
N ALA A 50 -15.02 -10.23 -0.80
CA ALA A 50 -15.67 -11.38 -1.44
C ALA A 50 -15.53 -12.67 -0.62
N THR A 51 -14.47 -12.79 0.18
CA THR A 51 -14.24 -13.93 1.08
C THR A 51 -14.78 -13.73 2.49
N ALA A 52 -15.16 -12.51 2.85
CA ALA A 52 -15.61 -12.17 4.20
C ALA A 52 -17.02 -12.74 4.46
N PRO A 53 -17.27 -13.33 5.64
CA PRO A 53 -18.59 -13.84 5.98
C PRO A 53 -19.58 -12.68 6.12
N SER A 54 -20.61 -12.67 5.26
CA SER A 54 -21.72 -11.72 5.39
C SER A 54 -22.59 -12.08 6.59
N THR A 55 -22.78 -11.14 7.52
CA THR A 55 -23.62 -11.34 8.71
C THR A 55 -24.90 -10.50 8.65
N SER A 56 -25.92 -10.85 9.43
CA SER A 56 -27.14 -10.02 9.55
C SER A 56 -26.92 -8.73 10.37
N SER A 57 -25.76 -8.59 11.04
CA SER A 57 -25.46 -7.43 11.88
C SER A 57 -24.74 -6.37 11.05
N TYR A 58 -25.38 -5.21 10.88
CA TYR A 58 -24.80 -4.09 10.15
C TYR A 58 -23.42 -3.68 10.70
N LEU A 59 -23.28 -3.58 12.02
CA LEU A 59 -22.02 -3.20 12.66
C LEU A 59 -20.91 -4.24 12.41
N ALA A 60 -21.26 -5.53 12.40
CA ALA A 60 -20.28 -6.58 12.13
C ALA A 60 -19.82 -6.55 10.67
N ASN A 61 -20.72 -6.25 9.72
CA ASN A 61 -20.33 -6.06 8.33
C ASN A 61 -19.43 -4.83 8.17
N VAL A 62 -19.77 -3.69 8.76
CA VAL A 62 -18.92 -2.49 8.72
C VAL A 62 -17.54 -2.74 9.35
N ALA A 63 -17.47 -3.52 10.43
CA ALA A 63 -16.20 -3.92 11.01
C ALA A 63 -15.39 -4.78 10.04
N ALA A 64 -16.00 -5.78 9.39
CA ALA A 64 -15.34 -6.62 8.40
C ALA A 64 -14.82 -5.81 7.20
N LEU A 65 -15.59 -4.82 6.72
CA LEU A 65 -15.17 -3.91 5.65
C LEU A 65 -13.95 -3.07 6.05
N ASN A 66 -13.96 -2.48 7.24
CA ASN A 66 -12.82 -1.72 7.73
C ASN A 66 -11.58 -2.59 7.91
N THR A 67 -11.74 -3.81 8.41
CA THR A 67 -10.64 -4.78 8.50
C THR A 67 -10.09 -5.13 7.11
N ALA A 68 -10.96 -5.42 6.14
CA ALA A 68 -10.53 -5.71 4.77
C ALA A 68 -9.74 -4.55 4.15
N TRP A 69 -10.19 -3.30 4.38
CA TRP A 69 -9.49 -2.10 3.92
C TRP A 69 -8.11 -1.95 4.58
N GLN A 70 -8.02 -2.07 5.91
CA GLN A 70 -6.76 -1.98 6.65
C GLN A 70 -5.78 -3.10 6.27
N THR A 71 -6.28 -4.32 6.09
CA THR A 71 -5.46 -5.46 5.65
C THR A 71 -4.94 -5.24 4.23
N ALA A 72 -5.80 -4.85 3.29
CA ALA A 72 -5.39 -4.57 1.92
C ALA A 72 -4.34 -3.45 1.85
N GLU A 73 -4.57 -2.34 2.55
CA GLU A 73 -3.62 -1.23 2.65
C GLU A 73 -2.28 -1.70 3.22
N SER A 74 -2.31 -2.39 4.36
CA SER A 74 -1.08 -2.87 5.01
C SER A 74 -0.30 -3.85 4.16
N GLU A 75 -0.96 -4.77 3.46
CA GLU A 75 -0.32 -5.75 2.59
C GLU A 75 0.34 -5.08 1.38
N VAL A 76 -0.38 -4.21 0.68
CA VAL A 76 0.15 -3.52 -0.52
C VAL A 76 1.28 -2.57 -0.15
N LEU A 77 1.14 -1.80 0.93
CA LEU A 77 2.20 -0.91 1.38
C LEU A 77 3.43 -1.67 1.88
N ARG A 78 3.25 -2.78 2.61
CA ARG A 78 4.36 -3.65 3.01
C ARG A 78 5.05 -4.28 1.81
N GLU A 79 4.32 -4.67 0.78
CA GLU A 79 4.88 -5.20 -0.46
C GLU A 79 5.74 -4.11 -1.13
N TYR A 80 5.17 -2.92 -1.36
CA TYR A 80 5.87 -1.81 -2.01
C TYR A 80 7.12 -1.32 -1.23
N PHE A 81 6.99 -1.07 0.08
CA PHE A 81 8.10 -0.59 0.90
C PHE A 81 9.06 -1.72 1.33
N GLY A 82 8.57 -2.95 1.46
CA GLY A 82 9.39 -4.11 1.82
C GLY A 82 10.23 -4.64 0.64
N GLU A 83 9.74 -4.50 -0.60
CA GLU A 83 10.56 -4.67 -1.80
C GLU A 83 11.73 -3.67 -1.83
N ASP A 84 11.55 -2.48 -1.25
CA ASP A 84 12.61 -1.49 -1.11
C ASP A 84 13.64 -1.85 -0.01
N GLU A 85 13.28 -2.70 0.96
CA GLU A 85 14.08 -3.12 2.12
C GLU A 85 14.72 -4.52 1.99
N THR A 86 14.89 -5.10 0.79
CA THR A 86 15.66 -6.36 0.64
C THR A 86 17.17 -6.17 0.86
N GLY A 87 17.56 -5.75 2.07
CA GLY A 87 18.70 -6.32 2.80
C GLY A 87 18.20 -7.57 3.55
N PRO A 88 19.05 -8.60 3.75
CA PRO A 88 18.62 -9.97 3.99
C PRO A 88 17.74 -10.11 5.23
N GLU A 89 16.60 -10.79 5.04
CA GLU A 89 15.75 -11.40 6.06
C GLU A 89 16.57 -11.95 7.24
N THR A 90 16.54 -11.27 8.39
CA THR A 90 16.69 -11.96 9.67
C THR A 90 15.35 -12.59 10.01
N THR A 91 15.17 -13.83 9.60
CA THR A 91 14.20 -14.77 10.17
C THR A 91 14.62 -15.07 11.61
N PRO A 92 13.77 -14.89 12.64
CA PRO A 92 13.93 -15.60 13.89
C PRO A 92 12.95 -16.79 13.95
N GLU A 93 13.51 -17.99 14.10
CA GLU A 93 12.85 -19.20 14.63
C GLU A 93 12.37 -19.00 16.08
#